data_AF-A0A7S4D9J5-F1
#
_entry.id   AF-A0A7S4D9J5-F1
#
_cell.length_a   1.000
_cell.length_b   1.000
_cell.length_c   1.000
_cell.angle_alpha   90.00
_cell.angle_beta   90.00
_cell.angle_gamma   90.00
#
_symmetry.space_group_name_H-M   'P 1'
#
loop_
_entity.id
_entity.type
_entity.pdbx_description
1 polymer ?
#
loop_
_entity_poly.entity_id
_entity_poly.type
_entity_poly.pdbx_seq_one_letter_code
_entity_poly.pdbx_strand_id
1 'polypeptide(L)'
;MKKAEEDKMDGMVGILQRVLQLYAANALKLGAPRREGEAPASSQLFDDLLDSDPELWRGLVRKGLVEERRCSADDLMGAIQVAIESVVMQQENGSMSQRVQAEFLGELIELVKEIQVQEKK
;
A
#
# COMPACT_ATOMS: atom_id res chain seq x y z
N MET A 1 -18.99 24.74 2.71
CA MET A 1 -18.45 23.95 3.82
C MET A 1 -17.11 24.56 4.20
N LYS A 2 -16.87 24.80 5.49
CA LYS A 2 -15.55 25.20 5.98
C LYS A 2 -14.62 23.99 6.00
N LYS A 3 -13.33 24.19 5.78
CA LYS A 3 -12.34 23.11 5.85
C LYS A 3 -12.10 22.72 7.31
N ALA A 4 -11.75 21.45 7.58
CA ALA A 4 -11.54 20.93 8.95
C ALA A 4 -10.48 21.73 9.76
N GLU A 5 -9.52 22.33 9.05
CA GLU A 5 -8.47 23.21 9.57
C GLU A 5 -9.04 24.47 10.26
N GLU A 6 -10.22 24.95 9.82
CA GLU A 6 -10.90 26.10 10.42
C GLU A 6 -11.64 25.77 11.73
N ASP A 7 -11.86 24.47 12.01
CA ASP A 7 -12.65 23.98 13.15
C ASP A 7 -11.79 23.30 14.24
N LYS A 8 -10.45 23.39 14.17
CA LYS A 8 -9.51 22.70 15.09
C LYS A 8 -9.71 21.18 15.15
N MET A 9 -10.15 20.58 14.04
CA MET A 9 -10.45 19.15 13.91
C MET A 9 -9.32 18.35 13.27
N ASP A 10 -8.09 18.83 13.30
CA ASP A 10 -6.93 18.19 12.64
C ASP A 10 -6.73 16.73 13.11
N GLY A 11 -6.99 16.48 14.40
CA GLY A 11 -6.96 15.12 14.95
C GLY A 11 -8.02 14.18 14.33
N MET A 12 -9.18 14.70 13.93
CA MET A 12 -10.21 13.90 13.27
C MET A 12 -9.82 13.51 11.84
N VAL A 13 -9.13 14.40 11.12
CA VAL A 13 -8.60 14.08 9.79
C VAL A 13 -7.58 12.95 9.87
N GLY A 14 -6.65 13.02 10.83
CA GLY A 14 -5.67 11.96 11.06
C GLY A 14 -6.32 10.61 11.44
N ILE A 15 -7.34 10.64 12.30
CA ILE A 15 -8.10 9.42 12.66
C ILE A 15 -8.80 8.83 11.43
N LEU A 16 -9.48 9.66 10.63
CA LEU A 16 -10.16 9.21 9.42
C LEU A 16 -9.17 8.63 8.39
N GLN A 17 -8.02 9.27 8.21
CA GLN A 17 -6.96 8.76 7.35
C GLN A 17 -6.50 7.37 7.82
N ARG A 18 -6.24 7.19 9.12
CA ARG A 18 -5.82 5.90 9.67
C ARG A 18 -6.89 4.82 9.50
N VAL A 19 -8.17 5.18 9.72
CA VAL A 19 -9.31 4.27 9.50
C VAL A 19 -9.39 3.85 8.04
N LEU A 20 -9.20 4.77 7.09
CA LEU A 20 -9.21 4.47 5.67
C LEU A 20 -8.02 3.61 5.24
N GLN A 21 -6.84 3.84 5.80
CA GLN A 21 -5.65 3.00 5.57
C GLN A 21 -5.85 1.58 6.10
N LEU A 22 -6.40 1.42 7.31
CA LEU A 22 -6.73 0.11 7.88
C LEU A 22 -7.80 -0.61 7.05
N TYR A 23 -8.81 0.13 6.59
CA TYR A 23 -9.83 -0.39 5.69
C TYR A 23 -9.21 -0.89 4.37
N ALA A 24 -8.38 -0.08 3.73
CA ALA A 24 -7.73 -0.43 2.46
C ALA A 24 -6.88 -1.68 2.61
N ALA A 25 -5.99 -1.71 3.60
CA ALA A 25 -5.12 -2.85 3.87
C ALA A 25 -5.92 -4.16 4.09
N ASN A 26 -6.99 -4.10 4.87
CA ASN A 26 -7.84 -5.26 5.12
C ASN A 26 -8.63 -5.68 3.87
N ALA A 27 -9.17 -4.71 3.11
CA ALA A 27 -9.89 -5.00 1.87
C ALA A 27 -8.98 -5.68 0.83
N LEU A 28 -7.74 -5.21 0.69
CA LEU A 28 -6.76 -5.79 -0.21
C LEU A 28 -6.39 -7.23 0.17
N LYS A 29 -6.22 -7.52 1.46
CA LYS A 29 -5.97 -8.89 1.94
C LYS A 29 -7.14 -9.83 1.66
N LEU A 30 -8.36 -9.37 1.85
CA LEU A 30 -9.56 -10.17 1.61
C LEU A 30 -9.82 -10.39 0.12
N GLY A 31 -9.50 -9.40 -0.73
CA GLY A 31 -9.63 -9.48 -2.18
C GLY A 31 -8.51 -10.29 -2.85
N ALA A 32 -7.38 -10.47 -2.17
CA ALA A 32 -6.23 -11.18 -2.71
C ALA A 32 -6.59 -12.62 -3.10
N PRO A 33 -6.17 -13.09 -4.28
CA PRO A 33 -6.43 -14.46 -4.70
C PRO A 33 -5.76 -15.44 -3.74
N ARG A 34 -6.45 -16.54 -3.45
CA ARG A 34 -5.90 -17.60 -2.60
C ARG A 34 -4.71 -18.22 -3.33
N ARG A 35 -3.52 -18.09 -2.73
CA ARG A 35 -2.26 -18.62 -3.29
C ARG A 35 -2.07 -20.07 -2.87
N GLU A 36 -1.68 -20.92 -3.81
CA GLU A 36 -1.24 -22.29 -3.52
C GLU A 36 0.29 -22.32 -3.50
N GLY A 37 0.88 -22.85 -2.43
CA GLY A 37 2.33 -22.91 -2.23
C GLY A 37 2.93 -21.71 -1.52
N GLU A 38 4.26 -21.65 -1.49
CA GLU A 38 5.01 -20.57 -0.86
C GLU A 38 4.92 -19.29 -1.70
N ALA A 39 4.52 -18.18 -1.08
CA ALA A 39 4.40 -16.90 -1.75
C ALA A 39 5.79 -16.37 -2.17
N PRO A 40 5.93 -15.73 -3.35
CA PRO A 40 7.17 -15.06 -3.72
C PRO A 40 7.59 -14.02 -2.67
N ALA A 41 8.89 -13.80 -2.51
CA ALA A 41 9.41 -12.87 -1.50
C ALA A 41 8.86 -11.43 -1.66
N SER A 42 8.56 -10.99 -2.89
CA SER A 42 7.90 -9.70 -3.15
C SER A 42 6.45 -9.65 -2.65
N SER A 43 5.71 -10.76 -2.76
CA SER A 43 4.36 -10.88 -2.21
C SER A 43 4.39 -10.93 -0.70
N GLN A 44 5.36 -11.62 -0.09
CA GLN A 44 5.53 -11.63 1.36
C GLN A 44 5.87 -10.22 1.89
N LEU A 45 6.78 -9.50 1.23
CA LEU A 45 7.10 -8.12 1.60
C LEU A 45 5.89 -7.19 1.42
N PHE A 46 5.09 -7.38 0.37
CA PHE A 46 3.84 -6.65 0.20
C PHE A 46 2.83 -6.95 1.31
N ASP A 47 2.64 -8.22 1.66
CA ASP A 47 1.76 -8.65 2.75
C ASP A 47 2.23 -8.03 4.09
N ASP A 48 3.55 -8.02 4.36
CA ASP A 48 4.15 -7.35 5.53
C ASP A 48 3.82 -5.84 5.56
N LEU A 49 3.84 -5.17 4.41
CA LEU A 49 3.48 -3.75 4.31
C LEU A 49 2.00 -3.53 4.62
N LEU A 50 1.11 -4.40 4.13
CA LEU A 50 -0.33 -4.35 4.45
C LEU A 50 -0.61 -4.67 5.93
N ASP A 51 0.25 -5.43 6.60
CA ASP A 51 0.17 -5.71 8.05
C ASP A 51 0.79 -4.62 8.94
N SER A 52 1.46 -3.63 8.34
CA SER A 52 2.20 -2.60 9.06
C SER A 52 1.51 -1.23 9.07
N ASP A 53 2.02 -0.35 9.92
CA ASP A 53 1.67 1.07 9.87
C ASP A 53 2.35 1.74 8.66
N PRO A 54 1.63 2.55 7.86
CA PRO A 54 2.22 3.32 6.77
C PRO A 54 3.43 4.18 7.16
N GLU A 55 3.50 4.65 8.41
CA GLU A 55 4.68 5.36 8.92
C GLU A 55 5.96 4.50 8.90
N LEU A 56 5.81 3.17 8.97
CA LEU A 56 6.91 2.21 8.96
C LEU A 56 7.29 1.74 7.56
N TRP A 57 6.47 2.02 6.54
CA TRP A 57 6.67 1.48 5.19
C TRP A 57 8.05 1.82 4.62
N ARG A 58 8.52 3.06 4.78
CA ARG A 58 9.83 3.44 4.24
C ARG A 58 10.96 2.57 4.80
N GLY A 59 10.91 2.30 6.11
CA GLY A 59 11.87 1.42 6.77
C GLY A 59 11.77 -0.02 6.27
N LEU A 60 10.55 -0.55 6.17
CA LEU A 60 10.30 -1.92 5.70
C LEU A 60 10.70 -2.13 4.24
N VAL A 61 10.36 -1.19 3.36
CA VAL A 61 10.74 -1.25 1.94
C VAL A 61 12.25 -1.16 1.80
N ARG A 62 12.93 -0.21 2.48
CA ARG A 62 14.39 -0.12 2.44
C ARG A 62 15.04 -1.40 2.95
N LYS A 63 14.58 -1.91 4.09
CA LYS A 63 15.09 -3.17 4.67
C LYS A 63 14.91 -4.33 3.70
N GLY A 64 13.72 -4.50 3.15
CA GLY A 64 13.42 -5.60 2.22
C GLY A 64 14.16 -5.51 0.89
N LEU A 65 14.30 -4.32 0.31
CA LEU A 65 14.92 -4.14 -1.01
C LEU A 65 16.45 -3.99 -0.96
N VAL A 66 16.99 -3.30 0.04
CA VAL A 66 18.39 -2.86 0.08
C VAL A 66 19.22 -3.69 1.05
N GLU A 67 18.77 -3.80 2.30
CA GLU A 67 19.53 -4.43 3.38
C GLU A 67 19.50 -5.96 3.27
N GLU A 68 18.29 -6.53 3.19
CA GLU A 68 18.07 -7.97 3.12
C GLU A 68 18.00 -8.50 1.69
N ARG A 69 17.75 -7.62 0.71
CA ARG A 69 17.59 -7.96 -0.71
C ARG A 69 16.61 -9.12 -0.94
N ARG A 70 15.49 -9.12 -0.22
CA ARG A 70 14.42 -10.12 -0.32
C ARG A 70 13.86 -10.21 -1.74
N CYS A 71 13.74 -9.08 -2.42
CA CYS A 71 13.34 -8.98 -3.82
C CYS A 71 13.87 -7.68 -4.45
N SER A 72 13.73 -7.53 -5.77
CA SER A 72 14.01 -6.25 -6.43
C SER A 72 12.84 -5.27 -6.28
N ALA A 73 13.10 -3.98 -6.54
CA ALA A 73 12.05 -2.96 -6.59
C ALA A 73 11.00 -3.28 -7.66
N ASP A 74 11.44 -3.83 -8.81
CA ASP A 74 10.55 -4.20 -9.91
C ASP A 74 9.66 -5.40 -9.55
N ASP A 75 10.18 -6.35 -8.77
CA ASP A 75 9.38 -7.48 -8.26
C ASP A 75 8.29 -7.02 -7.28
N LEU A 76 8.63 -6.08 -6.39
CA LEU A 76 7.66 -5.50 -5.44
C LEU A 76 6.60 -4.67 -6.19
N MET A 77 7.02 -3.85 -7.17
CA MET A 77 6.11 -3.13 -8.06
C MET A 77 5.16 -4.09 -8.79
N GLY A 78 5.65 -5.25 -9.24
CA GLY A 78 4.83 -6.30 -9.83
C GLY A 78 3.77 -6.85 -8.87
N ALA A 79 4.14 -7.11 -7.61
CA ALA A 79 3.18 -7.57 -6.59
C ALA A 79 2.08 -6.52 -6.33
N ILE A 80 2.44 -5.24 -6.28
CA ILE A 80 1.49 -4.13 -6.10
C ILE A 80 0.57 -4.00 -7.32
N GLN A 81 1.11 -4.15 -8.53
CA GLN A 81 0.34 -4.07 -9.77
C GLN A 81 -0.72 -5.17 -9.85
N VAL A 82 -0.41 -6.40 -9.41
CA VAL A 82 -1.39 -7.48 -9.30
C VAL A 82 -2.52 -7.12 -8.32
N ALA A 83 -2.22 -6.44 -7.21
CA ALA A 83 -3.24 -5.97 -6.29
C ALA A 83 -4.13 -4.88 -6.94
N ILE A 84 -3.56 -3.95 -7.70
CA ILE A 84 -4.32 -2.95 -8.46
C ILE A 84 -5.28 -3.63 -9.45
N GLU A 85 -4.79 -4.61 -10.21
CA GLU A 85 -5.61 -5.36 -11.16
C GLU A 85 -6.77 -6.08 -10.47
N SER A 86 -6.51 -6.70 -9.32
CA SER A 86 -7.54 -7.34 -8.49
C SER A 86 -8.60 -6.33 -8.03
N VAL A 87 -8.21 -5.15 -7.57
CA VAL A 87 -9.13 -4.07 -7.18
C VAL A 87 -10.00 -3.62 -8.34
N VAL A 88 -9.41 -3.43 -9.53
CA VAL A 88 -10.13 -3.00 -10.73
C VAL A 88 -11.12 -4.07 -11.22
N MET A 89 -10.78 -5.35 -11.11
CA MET A 89 -11.65 -6.44 -11.56
C MET A 89 -12.79 -6.74 -10.59
N GLN A 90 -12.58 -6.55 -9.28
CA GLN A 90 -13.52 -6.97 -8.24
C GLN A 90 -14.47 -5.87 -7.78
N GLN A 91 -14.11 -4.60 -7.96
CA GLN A 91 -14.90 -3.47 -7.45
C GLN A 91 -15.72 -2.81 -8.56
N GLU A 92 -16.88 -2.27 -8.18
CA GLU A 92 -17.65 -1.41 -9.07
C GLU A 92 -16.83 -0.17 -9.42
N ASN A 93 -16.71 0.09 -10.73
CA ASN A 93 -15.93 1.20 -11.26
C ASN A 93 -16.42 2.53 -10.68
N GLY A 94 -15.49 3.28 -10.10
CA GLY A 94 -15.73 4.59 -9.49
C GLY A 94 -16.27 4.54 -8.07
N SER A 95 -16.45 3.35 -7.47
CA SER A 95 -16.89 3.19 -6.08
C SER A 95 -15.89 3.81 -5.09
N MET A 96 -16.38 4.23 -3.93
CA MET A 96 -15.52 4.78 -2.87
C MET A 96 -14.49 3.78 -2.37
N SER A 97 -14.85 2.49 -2.31
CA SER A 97 -13.92 1.42 -1.94
C SER A 97 -12.75 1.33 -2.90
N GLN A 98 -13.04 1.33 -4.21
CA GLN A 98 -12.01 1.29 -5.25
C GLN A 98 -11.06 2.49 -5.14
N ARG A 99 -11.60 3.71 -4.93
CA ARG A 99 -10.78 4.93 -4.78
C ARG A 99 -9.86 4.85 -3.58
N VAL A 100 -10.37 4.46 -2.42
CA VAL A 100 -9.56 4.37 -1.19
C VAL A 100 -8.43 3.34 -1.34
N GLN A 101 -8.71 2.19 -1.94
CA GLN A 101 -7.68 1.18 -2.22
C GLN A 101 -6.67 1.65 -3.27
N ALA A 102 -7.11 2.36 -4.30
CA ALA A 102 -6.23 2.91 -5.34
C ALA A 102 -5.27 3.98 -4.80
N GLU A 103 -5.76 4.91 -3.98
CA GLU A 103 -4.91 5.92 -3.31
C GLU A 103 -3.87 5.25 -2.40
N PHE A 104 -4.31 4.28 -1.58
CA PHE A 104 -3.42 3.52 -0.70
C PHE A 104 -2.30 2.79 -1.48
N LEU A 105 -2.63 2.14 -2.59
CA LEU A 105 -1.64 1.48 -3.45
C LEU A 105 -0.75 2.50 -4.19
N GLY A 106 -1.30 3.67 -4.53
CA GLY A 106 -0.59 4.79 -5.14
C GLY A 106 0.53 5.33 -4.25
N GLU A 107 0.22 5.62 -2.97
CA GLU A 107 1.21 6.04 -1.97
C GLU A 107 2.37 5.04 -1.87
N LEU A 108 2.05 3.73 -1.90
CA LEU A 108 3.05 2.67 -1.81
C LEU A 108 3.91 2.58 -3.07
N ILE A 109 3.34 2.79 -4.26
CA ILE A 109 4.08 2.89 -5.53
C ILE A 109 5.05 4.07 -5.51
N GLU A 110 4.61 5.25 -5.06
CA GLU A 110 5.45 6.44 -4.98
C GLU A 110 6.64 6.20 -4.04
N LEU A 111 6.38 5.61 -2.88
CA LEU A 111 7.42 5.24 -1.93
C LEU A 111 8.47 4.29 -2.53
N VAL A 112 8.05 3.23 -3.22
CA VAL A 112 8.98 2.28 -3.84
C VAL A 112 9.81 2.95 -4.93
N LYS A 113 9.20 3.79 -5.76
CA LYS A 113 9.90 4.57 -6.79
C LYS A 113 10.93 5.52 -6.19
N GLU A 114 10.60 6.24 -5.12
CA GLU A 114 11.52 7.13 -4.43
C GLU A 114 12.76 6.38 -3.93
N ILE A 115 12.57 5.23 -3.28
CA ILE A 115 13.66 4.40 -2.78
C ILE A 115 14.50 3.89 -3.95
N GLN A 116 13.87 3.38 -5.01
CA GLN A 116 14.58 2.90 -6.21
C GLN A 116 15.44 3.99 -6.86
N VAL A 117 15.00 5.25 -6.87
CA VAL A 117 15.77 6.39 -7.39
C VAL A 117 16.93 6.76 -6.48
N GLN A 118 16.75 6.70 -5.16
CA GLN A 118 17.82 6.99 -4.19
C GLN A 118 18.97 5.99 -4.28
N GLU A 119 18.67 4.71 -4.51
CA GLU A 119 19.71 3.66 -4.62
C GLU A 119 20.50 3.71 -5.95
N LYS A 120 20.01 4.43 -6.96
CA LYS A 120 20.71 4.62 -8.25
C LYS A 120 21.65 5.82 -8.27
N LYS A 121 21.63 6.67 -7.24
CA LYS A 121 22.48 7.87 -7.11
C LYS A 121 23.72 7.57 -6.28
#